data_AF-A0A7X9S2M9-F1
#
_entry.id   AF-A0A7X9S2M9-F1
#
_cell.length_a   1.000
_cell.length_b   1.000
_cell.length_c   1.000
_cell.angle_alpha   90.00
_cell.angle_beta   90.00
_cell.angle_gamma   90.00
#
_symmetry.space_group_name_H-M   'P 1'
#
loop_
_entity.id
_entity.type
_entity.pdbx_description
1 polymer ?
#
loop_
_entity_poly.entity_id
_entity_poly.type
_entity_poly.pdbx_seq_one_letter_code
_entity_poly.pdbx_strand_id
1 'polypeptide(L)'
;NKGGQGNIAINTGERNGDLVAATLVGETDDLMLITSGGVLIRTKVEQIRETGRAAAGVKLINLDEGETLVSLERVAEDESELSDASVISNVTEPEVEN
;
A
#
# COMPACT_ATOMS: atom_id res chain seq x y z
N ASN A 1 -6.46 1.71 -28.48
CA ASN A 1 -5.49 2.05 -29.54
C ASN A 1 -4.26 2.71 -28.93
N LYS A 2 -3.07 2.27 -29.29
CA LYS A 2 -1.81 2.94 -28.93
C LYS A 2 -1.73 4.28 -29.68
N GLY A 3 -1.27 5.35 -29.03
CA GLY A 3 -1.09 6.68 -29.64
C GLY A 3 -2.26 7.69 -29.49
N GLY A 4 -3.30 7.36 -28.72
CA GLY A 4 -4.33 8.33 -28.34
C GLY A 4 -3.94 9.14 -27.08
N GLN A 5 -4.77 10.11 -26.70
CA GLN A 5 -4.56 10.94 -25.49
C GLN A 5 -4.68 10.17 -24.16
N GLY A 6 -5.07 8.89 -24.21
CA GLY A 6 -5.35 8.07 -23.04
C GLY A 6 -6.76 8.28 -22.49
N ASN A 7 -7.08 7.52 -21.44
CA ASN A 7 -8.32 7.65 -20.68
C ASN A 7 -7.99 8.22 -19.30
N ILE A 8 -8.95 8.93 -18.70
CA ILE A 8 -8.80 9.48 -17.35
C ILE A 8 -8.56 8.35 -16.35
N ALA A 9 -7.48 8.48 -15.57
CA ALA A 9 -7.11 7.53 -14.52
C ALA A 9 -7.69 7.90 -13.16
N ILE A 10 -7.72 9.20 -12.84
CA ILE A 10 -8.32 9.79 -11.64
C ILE A 10 -8.76 11.22 -11.96
N ASN A 11 -9.79 11.71 -11.28
CA ASN A 11 -10.20 13.11 -11.42
C ASN A 11 -9.25 14.03 -10.62
N THR A 12 -8.52 14.89 -11.34
CA THR A 12 -7.65 15.93 -10.77
C THR A 12 -8.37 17.28 -10.71
N GLY A 13 -7.97 18.16 -9.80
CA GLY A 13 -8.60 19.48 -9.65
C GLY A 13 -8.12 20.18 -8.37
N GLU A 14 -8.72 21.31 -8.02
CA GLU A 14 -8.25 22.15 -6.90
C GLU A 14 -8.14 21.40 -5.56
N ARG A 15 -9.08 20.49 -5.27
CA ARG A 15 -9.04 19.65 -4.06
C ARG A 15 -7.88 18.65 -4.06
N ASN A 16 -7.56 18.08 -5.22
CA ASN A 16 -6.67 16.93 -5.35
C ASN A 16 -5.25 17.32 -5.78
N GLY A 17 -5.08 18.45 -6.46
CA GLY A 17 -3.87 18.80 -7.16
C GLY A 17 -3.59 17.87 -8.35
N ASP A 18 -2.32 17.87 -8.76
CA ASP A 18 -1.81 17.03 -9.83
C ASP A 18 -1.55 15.59 -9.36
N LEU A 19 -1.59 14.65 -10.30
CA LEU A 19 -1.21 13.27 -10.03
C LEU A 19 0.31 13.17 -9.83
N VAL A 20 0.73 12.76 -8.64
CA VAL A 20 2.16 12.61 -8.28
C VAL A 20 2.72 11.26 -8.73
N ALA A 21 2.00 10.17 -8.49
CA ALA A 21 2.47 8.81 -8.76
C ALA A 21 1.30 7.85 -9.02
N ALA A 22 1.60 6.76 -9.72
CA ALA A 22 0.72 5.61 -9.86
C ALA A 22 1.57 4.34 -9.78
N THR A 23 1.23 3.44 -8.87
CA THR A 23 1.92 2.16 -8.69
C THR A 23 0.91 1.02 -8.62
N LEU A 24 1.32 -0.17 -9.05
CA LEU A 24 0.51 -1.37 -8.96
C LEU A 24 0.76 -2.02 -7.59
N VAL A 25 -0.31 -2.39 -6.90
CA VAL A 25 -0.27 -3.00 -5.57
C VAL A 25 -1.11 -4.27 -5.50
N GLY A 26 -0.71 -5.18 -4.64
CA GLY A 26 -1.53 -6.25 -4.10
C GLY A 26 -2.21 -5.85 -2.79
N GLU A 27 -3.13 -6.70 -2.32
CA GLU A 27 -3.94 -6.44 -1.12
C GLU A 27 -3.12 -6.36 0.18
N THR A 28 -2.02 -7.12 0.24
CA THR A 28 -1.12 -7.21 1.40
C THR A 28 0.05 -6.24 1.37
N ASP A 29 0.17 -5.45 0.29
CA ASP A 29 1.28 -4.52 0.13
C ASP A 29 1.16 -3.36 1.13
N ASP A 30 2.32 -2.78 1.44
CA ASP A 30 2.45 -1.51 2.12
C ASP A 30 2.90 -0.42 1.17
N LEU A 31 2.42 0.80 1.40
CA LEU A 31 2.85 2.01 0.71
C LEU A 31 3.59 2.92 1.67
N MET A 32 4.70 3.49 1.20
CA MET A 32 5.37 4.61 1.84
C MET A 32 5.03 5.90 1.11
N LEU A 33 4.43 6.84 1.83
CA LEU A 33 4.12 8.19 1.37
C LEU A 33 5.16 9.15 1.93
N ILE A 34 5.66 10.07 1.10
CA ILE A 34 6.69 11.03 1.47
C ILE A 34 6.16 12.44 1.23
N THR A 35 6.15 13.28 2.27
CA THR A 35 5.75 14.69 2.18
C THR A 35 6.95 15.59 1.89
N SER A 36 6.69 16.81 1.41
CA SER A 36 7.71 17.83 1.19
C SER A 36 8.44 18.23 2.49
N GLY A 37 7.84 18.00 3.66
CA GLY A 37 8.45 18.20 4.98
C GLY A 37 9.40 17.09 5.42
N GLY A 38 9.57 16.03 4.62
CA GLY A 38 10.42 14.88 4.97
C GLY A 38 9.75 13.89 5.91
N VAL A 39 8.42 13.95 6.06
CA VAL A 39 7.65 12.97 6.83
C VAL A 39 7.38 11.74 5.97
N LEU A 40 7.66 10.56 6.53
CA LEU A 40 7.38 9.26 5.92
C LEU A 40 6.21 8.59 6.63
N ILE A 41 5.22 8.15 5.87
CA ILE A 41 4.01 7.51 6.38
C ILE A 41 3.83 6.15 5.70
N ARG A 42 3.88 5.07 6.50
CA ARG A 42 3.56 3.71 6.04
C ARG A 42 2.05 3.50 6.13
N THR A 43 1.43 3.02 5.06
CA THR A 43 -0.01 2.74 5.02
C THR A 43 -0.24 1.41 4.33
N LYS A 44 -1.01 0.53 4.99
CA LYS A 44 -1.41 -0.73 4.39
C LYS A 44 -2.42 -0.51 3.28
N VAL A 45 -2.27 -1.21 2.16
CA VAL A 45 -3.21 -1.11 1.04
C VAL A 45 -4.62 -1.51 1.45
N GLU A 46 -4.79 -2.50 2.34
CA GLU A 46 -6.09 -2.93 2.86
C GLU A 46 -6.92 -1.81 3.53
N GLN A 47 -6.26 -0.73 3.99
CA GLN A 47 -6.91 0.42 4.62
C GLN A 47 -7.39 1.47 3.60
N ILE A 48 -6.97 1.34 2.34
CA ILE A 48 -7.28 2.28 1.28
C ILE A 48 -8.59 1.85 0.61
N ARG A 49 -9.58 2.75 0.63
CA ARG A 49 -10.85 2.49 -0.04
C ARG A 49 -10.65 2.41 -1.55
N GLU A 50 -11.12 1.31 -2.14
CA GLU A 50 -11.23 1.17 -3.59
C GLU A 50 -12.25 2.15 -4.18
N THR A 51 -11.84 2.84 -5.25
CA THR A 51 -12.71 3.78 -5.98
C THR A 51 -12.48 3.63 -7.49
N GLY A 52 -13.51 3.94 -8.27
CA GLY A 52 -13.40 3.93 -9.73
C GLY A 52 -12.62 5.13 -10.28
N ARG A 53 -12.12 5.01 -11.51
CA ARG A 53 -11.27 6.03 -12.17
C ARG A 53 -11.90 7.42 -12.33
N ALA A 54 -13.22 7.49 -12.39
CA ALA A 54 -13.93 8.77 -12.49
C ALA A 54 -14.10 9.48 -11.13
N ALA A 55 -13.76 8.80 -10.02
CA ALA A 55 -13.83 9.39 -8.70
C ALA A 55 -12.64 10.34 -8.44
N ALA A 56 -12.79 11.17 -7.41
CA ALA A 56 -11.71 12.01 -6.90
C ALA A 56 -10.79 11.27 -5.90
N GLY A 57 -11.07 10.01 -5.59
CA GLY A 57 -10.35 9.24 -4.57
C GLY A 57 -10.63 9.69 -3.13
N VAL A 58 -9.94 9.04 -2.19
CA VAL A 58 -10.03 9.30 -0.73
C VAL A 58 -8.77 9.96 -0.21
N LYS A 59 -8.90 10.69 0.90
CA LYS A 59 -7.76 11.30 1.60
C LYS A 59 -7.09 10.22 2.45
N LEU A 60 -5.80 9.97 2.20
CA LEU A 60 -5.00 9.00 2.96
C LEU A 60 -4.36 9.62 4.20
N ILE A 61 -3.82 10.82 4.06
CA ILE A 61 -3.04 11.51 5.10
C ILE A 61 -3.49 12.96 5.24
N ASN A 62 -3.36 13.51 6.44
CA ASN A 62 -3.40 14.96 6.63
C ASN A 62 -2.00 15.52 6.38
N LEU A 63 -1.94 16.60 5.61
CA LEU A 63 -0.73 17.36 5.37
C LEU A 63 -0.79 18.64 6.21
N ASP A 64 0.36 19.06 6.69
CA ASP A 64 0.49 20.35 7.36
C ASP A 64 0.31 21.50 6.37
N GLU A 65 0.08 22.70 6.89
CA GLU A 65 -0.16 23.87 6.05
C GLU A 65 1.06 24.16 5.16
N GLY A 66 0.84 24.19 3.84
CA GLY A 66 1.90 24.39 2.85
C GLY A 66 2.68 23.13 2.46
N GLU A 67 2.39 21.97 3.07
CA GLU A 67 3.00 20.71 2.67
C GLU A 67 2.24 20.03 1.52
N THR A 68 2.99 19.31 0.70
CA THR A 68 2.45 18.47 -0.39
C THR A 68 2.99 17.06 -0.31
N LEU A 69 2.29 16.11 -0.94
CA LEU A 69 2.85 14.80 -1.20
C LEU A 69 3.84 14.91 -2.35
N VAL A 70 5.07 14.43 -2.16
CA VAL A 70 6.12 14.49 -3.19
C VAL A 70 6.42 13.14 -3.82
N SER A 71 6.15 12.04 -3.10
CA SER A 71 6.38 10.69 -3.61
C SER A 71 5.51 9.65 -2.89
N LEU A 72 5.29 8.54 -3.58
CA LEU A 72 4.65 7.34 -3.07
C LEU A 72 5.38 6.14 -3.68
N GLU A 73 5.79 5.20 -2.85
CA GLU A 73 6.47 3.98 -3.29
C GLU A 73 5.89 2.75 -2.58
N ARG A 74 5.87 1.61 -3.27
CA ARG A 74 5.51 0.35 -2.65
C ARG A 74 6.68 -0.17 -1.81
N VAL A 75 6.41 -0.61 -0.60
CA VAL A 75 7.41 -1.24 0.26
C VAL A 75 7.75 -2.62 -0.30
N ALA A 76 9.04 -2.92 -0.45
CA ALA A 76 9.48 -4.25 -0.82
C ALA A 76 9.21 -5.24 0.33
N GLU A 77 8.73 -6.44 0.00
CA GLU A 77 8.65 -7.52 0.97
C GLU A 77 10.07 -7.96 1.35
N ASP A 78 10.38 -7.94 2.65
CA ASP A 78 11.59 -8.58 3.16
C ASP A 78 11.35 -10.10 3.22
N GLU A 79 12.03 -10.86 2.37
CA GLU A 79 11.96 -12.34 2.36
C GLU A 79 12.45 -13.00 3.68
N SER A 80 12.89 -12.23 4.67
CA SER A 80 13.45 -12.71 5.93
C SER A 80 12.44 -13.04 7.04
N GLU A 81 11.15 -12.77 6.87
CA GLU A 81 10.11 -12.95 7.90
C GLU A 81 9.19 -14.17 7.66
N LEU A 82 9.75 -15.30 7.18
CA LEU A 82 9.01 -16.56 6.99
C LEU A 82 9.48 -17.72 7.90
N SER A 83 10.18 -17.46 9.01
CA SER A 83 10.72 -18.54 9.87
C SER A 83 9.98 -18.83 11.19
N ASP A 84 8.93 -18.11 11.56
CA ASP A 84 8.28 -18.29 12.89
C ASP A 84 6.81 -18.76 12.84
N ALA A 85 6.49 -19.63 11.89
CA ALA A 85 5.31 -20.49 11.98
C ALA A 85 5.70 -21.90 12.45
N SER A 86 5.97 -21.99 13.76
CA SER A 86 5.90 -23.18 14.62
C SER A 86 5.33 -24.44 13.95
N VAL A 87 6.23 -25.33 13.53
CA VAL A 87 5.94 -26.73 13.26
C VAL A 87 5.52 -27.38 14.59
N ILE A 88 4.22 -27.43 14.89
CA ILE A 88 3.70 -28.32 15.93
C ILE A 88 3.54 -29.71 15.30
N SER A 89 4.67 -30.40 15.13
CA SER A 89 4.68 -31.84 14.96
C SER A 89 5.71 -32.41 15.93
N ASN A 90 5.23 -33.04 16.99
CA ASN A 90 5.75 -34.29 17.55
C ASN A 90 4.72 -34.77 18.59
N VAL A 91 3.85 -35.70 18.21
CA VAL A 91 4.02 -37.16 18.30
C VAL A 91 3.26 -37.65 19.53
N THR A 92 2.09 -38.22 19.26
CA THR A 92 1.42 -39.19 20.12
C THR A 92 2.40 -40.32 20.43
N GLU A 93 2.78 -40.50 21.69
CA GLU A 93 3.37 -41.78 22.14
C GLU A 93 2.23 -42.76 22.43
N PRO A 94 2.13 -43.91 21.74
CA PRO A 94 1.34 -45.05 22.20
C PRO A 94 2.09 -45.84 23.29
N GLU A 95 1.30 -46.51 24.15
CA GLU A 95 1.65 -47.41 25.28
C GLU A 95 2.74 -48.47 24.93
N VAL A 96 3.50 -49.10 25.85
CA VAL A 96 3.10 -50.24 26.72
C VAL A 96 4.32 -50.73 27.58
N GLU A 97 4.00 -51.27 28.78
CA GLU A 97 4.71 -52.22 29.70
C GLU A 97 6.14 -51.97 30.23
N ASN A 98 6.22 -51.94 31.57
CA ASN A 98 6.76 -53.07 32.35
C ASN A 98 6.03 -53.20 33.70
#